data_AF-K1SVG8-F1
#
_entry.id   AF-K1SVG8-F1
#
_cell.length_a   1.000
_cell.length_b   1.000
_cell.length_c   1.000
_cell.angle_alpha   90.00
_cell.angle_beta   90.00
_cell.angle_gamma   90.00
#
_symmetry.space_group_name_H-M   'P 1'
#
loop_
_entity.id
_entity.type
_entity.pdbx_description
1 polymer ?
#
loop_
_entity_poly.entity_id
_entity_poly.type
_entity_poly.pdbx_seq_one_letter_code
_entity_poly.pdbx_strand_id
1 'polypeptide(L)'
;MKYFDKLSAAVQAAFSVRAVDTDKLLYCVKADMDGEGCYYDTYITFDNKTLYLLSGYDRLVKNKKTFDTQFDFKDFSEYPMEEIEKLYVDRYQFTARLMAKMTDGTEKQLAMFSGGFSEKFEQFCRRYETIKKGETPDDSALDDKTLYCPKCNRKYPDPNRAFCPYCTKRTWVFKRLLGMFGDYKKQIAVILALIAVSVALGLIAPYFGTKMLYDDVLSEGGSLHGQILFVILVMAAFSLLSTGFSMIYGVIISRITPQVIHKLRTDIFASMQRLSLSFFTTKQTGSLMGRVDRDSFDVYGFFVDIVPQFIANMIKIAGLVVLMLMVNPIISLSMFLAVFFVLLCEVLWLRGQRRHWRNRDIARRGVTSTLSDALN
;
A
#
# COMPACT_ATOMS: atom_id res chain seq x y z
N MET A 1 22.87 -3.02 -25.24
CA MET A 1 22.34 -2.09 -24.21
C MET A 1 22.61 -2.61 -22.81
N LYS A 2 23.37 -1.85 -22.00
CA LYS A 2 23.82 -2.32 -20.67
C LYS A 2 22.93 -1.87 -19.50
N TYR A 3 22.25 -0.72 -19.56
CA TYR A 3 21.62 -0.10 -18.38
C TYR A 3 20.22 0.49 -18.61
N PHE A 4 19.46 0.70 -17.51
CA PHE A 4 18.07 1.22 -17.42
C PHE A 4 16.95 0.27 -17.89
N ASP A 5 16.41 0.45 -19.09
CA ASP A 5 15.40 -0.44 -19.68
C ASP A 5 15.99 -1.31 -20.78
N LYS A 6 15.52 -2.56 -20.84
CA LYS A 6 15.79 -3.44 -21.97
C LYS A 6 14.69 -3.27 -23.01
N LEU A 7 15.08 -3.01 -24.25
CA LEU A 7 14.16 -3.09 -25.38
C LEU A 7 13.62 -4.52 -25.49
N SER A 8 12.30 -4.65 -25.64
CA SER A 8 11.70 -5.95 -25.96
C SER A 8 12.04 -6.33 -27.40
N ALA A 9 12.00 -7.61 -27.74
CA ALA A 9 12.27 -8.07 -29.10
C ALA A 9 11.34 -7.40 -30.14
N ALA A 10 10.09 -7.12 -29.77
CA ALA A 10 9.14 -6.43 -30.64
C ALA A 10 9.51 -4.97 -30.87
N VAL A 11 10.01 -4.27 -29.84
CA VAL A 11 10.45 -2.88 -29.96
C VAL A 11 11.77 -2.80 -30.75
N GLN A 12 12.69 -3.76 -30.56
CA GLN A 12 13.90 -3.87 -31.40
C GLN A 12 13.54 -4.06 -32.87
N ALA A 13 12.58 -4.93 -33.18
CA ALA A 13 12.08 -5.11 -34.53
C ALA A 13 11.47 -3.81 -35.10
N ALA A 14 10.76 -3.03 -34.29
CA ALA A 14 10.21 -1.74 -34.69
C ALA A 14 11.32 -0.72 -35.01
N PHE A 15 12.43 -0.70 -34.26
CA PHE A 15 13.60 0.13 -34.58
C PHE A 15 14.31 -0.34 -35.85
N SER A 16 14.52 -1.65 -36.03
CA SER A 16 15.21 -2.19 -37.21
C SER A 16 14.44 -1.95 -38.51
N VAL A 17 13.10 -2.00 -38.48
CA VAL A 17 12.25 -1.67 -39.65
C VAL A 17 12.44 -0.22 -40.10
N ARG A 18 12.88 0.67 -39.20
CA ARG A 18 13.11 2.10 -39.44
C ARG A 18 14.59 2.42 -39.68
N ALA A 19 15.40 1.41 -40.02
CA ALA A 19 16.84 1.53 -40.28
C ALA A 19 17.69 2.01 -39.09
N VAL A 20 17.18 1.91 -37.86
CA VAL A 20 17.97 2.16 -36.64
C VAL A 20 18.73 0.89 -36.26
N ASP A 21 20.05 0.99 -36.18
CA ASP A 21 20.93 -0.11 -35.80
C ASP A 21 20.87 -0.34 -34.28
N THR A 22 20.13 -1.37 -33.87
CA THR A 22 19.86 -1.65 -32.44
C THR A 22 21.12 -2.02 -31.64
N ASP A 23 22.18 -2.46 -32.31
CA ASP A 23 23.43 -2.87 -31.65
C ASP A 23 24.29 -1.66 -31.26
N LYS A 24 24.13 -0.53 -31.95
CA LYS A 24 24.83 0.74 -31.67
C LYS A 24 24.16 1.59 -30.60
N LEU A 25 22.96 1.22 -30.17
CA LEU A 25 22.23 1.96 -29.15
C LEU A 25 22.82 1.72 -27.75
N LEU A 26 23.07 2.81 -27.03
CA LEU A 26 23.79 2.78 -25.76
C LEU A 26 22.86 2.57 -24.56
N TYR A 27 21.95 3.53 -24.35
CA TYR A 27 21.03 3.59 -23.22
C TYR A 27 19.58 3.71 -23.71
N CYS A 28 18.64 3.17 -22.92
CA CYS A 28 17.21 3.24 -23.22
C CYS A 28 16.41 3.55 -21.95
N VAL A 29 15.49 4.50 -22.06
CA VAL A 29 14.48 4.77 -21.04
C VAL A 29 13.07 4.73 -21.66
N LYS A 30 12.12 4.22 -20.89
CA LYS A 30 10.70 4.16 -21.24
C LYS A 30 9.92 5.21 -20.44
N ALA A 31 9.17 6.04 -21.15
CA ALA A 31 8.18 6.98 -20.62
C ALA A 31 6.76 6.41 -20.77
N ASP A 32 5.85 6.85 -19.90
CA ASP A 32 4.44 6.39 -19.85
C ASP A 32 3.51 7.27 -20.72
N MET A 33 3.99 8.43 -21.18
CA MET A 33 3.25 9.39 -21.99
C MET A 33 4.16 10.02 -23.04
N ASP A 34 3.58 10.43 -24.17
CA ASP A 34 4.27 11.18 -25.22
C ASP A 34 4.46 12.67 -24.87
N GLY A 35 5.05 13.44 -25.79
CA GLY A 35 5.25 14.88 -25.63
C GLY A 35 3.96 15.69 -25.55
N GLU A 36 2.82 15.15 -26.00
CA GLU A 36 1.50 15.79 -25.94
C GLU A 36 0.71 15.40 -24.69
N GLY A 37 1.24 14.48 -23.86
CA GLY A 37 0.58 13.99 -22.65
C GLY A 37 -0.42 12.87 -22.91
N CYS A 38 -0.41 12.26 -24.09
CA CYS A 38 -1.20 11.08 -24.38
C CYS A 38 -0.51 9.82 -23.83
N TYR A 39 -1.29 8.88 -23.29
CA TYR A 39 -0.78 7.64 -22.72
C TYR A 39 -0.27 6.68 -23.81
N TYR A 40 1.04 6.70 -24.02
CA TYR A 40 1.79 5.80 -24.89
C TYR A 40 3.05 5.32 -24.19
N ASP A 41 3.44 4.09 -24.52
CA ASP A 41 4.74 3.55 -24.17
C ASP A 41 5.78 4.18 -25.11
N THR A 42 6.43 5.26 -24.65
CA THR A 42 7.42 6.00 -25.44
C THR A 42 8.84 5.59 -25.04
N TYR A 43 9.55 4.93 -25.96
CA TYR A 43 10.94 4.55 -25.82
C TYR A 43 11.85 5.66 -26.32
N ILE A 44 12.75 6.13 -25.46
CA ILE A 44 13.77 7.12 -25.80
C ILE A 44 15.13 6.46 -25.70
N THR A 45 15.88 6.50 -26.79
CA THR A 45 17.21 5.87 -26.91
C THR A 45 18.13 6.77 -27.72
N PHE A 46 19.44 6.64 -27.57
CA PHE A 46 20.37 7.36 -28.45
C PHE A 46 21.57 6.49 -28.84
N ASP A 47 22.11 6.78 -30.01
CA ASP A 47 23.43 6.35 -30.44
C ASP A 47 24.42 7.52 -30.32
N ASN A 48 25.60 7.42 -30.96
CA ASN A 48 26.61 8.49 -30.90
C ASN A 48 26.24 9.73 -31.73
N LYS A 49 25.15 9.72 -32.50
CA LYS A 49 24.83 10.78 -33.48
C LYS A 49 23.42 11.35 -33.32
N THR A 50 22.48 10.57 -32.83
CA THR A 50 21.03 10.79 -32.95
C THR A 50 20.29 10.25 -31.74
N LEU A 51 19.31 11.01 -31.28
CA LEU A 51 18.34 10.64 -30.27
C LEU A 51 17.06 10.16 -30.97
N TYR A 52 16.62 8.95 -30.64
CA TYR A 52 15.44 8.30 -31.22
C TYR A 52 14.31 8.24 -30.19
N LEU A 53 13.11 8.61 -30.63
CA LEU A 53 11.87 8.47 -29.90
C LEU A 53 10.91 7.55 -30.66
N LEU A 54 10.43 6.51 -29.99
CA LEU A 54 9.49 5.55 -30.54
C LEU A 54 8.28 5.42 -29.60
N SER A 55 7.11 5.86 -30.05
CA SER A 55 5.87 5.84 -29.28
C SER A 55 4.92 4.76 -29.79
N GLY A 56 4.33 4.00 -28.87
CA GLY A 56 3.38 2.93 -29.21
C GLY A 56 2.71 2.31 -27.99
N TYR A 57 2.20 1.09 -28.15
CA TYR A 57 1.61 0.30 -27.06
C TYR A 57 2.29 -1.07 -26.92
N ASP A 58 2.81 -1.38 -25.74
CA ASP A 58 3.20 -2.74 -25.40
C ASP A 58 1.96 -3.58 -25.07
N ARG A 59 1.70 -4.58 -25.90
CA ARG A 59 0.68 -5.59 -25.65
C ARG A 59 1.32 -6.90 -25.25
N LEU A 60 0.93 -7.40 -24.09
CA LEU A 60 1.24 -8.77 -23.68
C LEU A 60 0.17 -9.70 -24.24
N VAL A 61 0.51 -10.38 -25.34
CA VAL A 61 -0.37 -11.37 -25.97
C VAL A 61 -0.09 -12.73 -25.35
N LYS A 62 -1.12 -13.32 -24.73
CA LYS A 62 -1.01 -14.64 -24.12
C LYS A 62 -1.03 -15.71 -25.20
N ASN A 63 0.09 -16.38 -25.41
CA ASN A 63 0.23 -17.49 -26.34
C ASN A 63 0.31 -18.80 -25.56
N LYS A 64 -0.83 -19.49 -25.40
CA LYS A 64 -0.99 -20.72 -24.60
C LYS A 64 -0.51 -20.55 -23.14
N LYS A 65 0.77 -20.86 -22.86
CA LYS A 65 1.42 -20.82 -21.54
C LYS A 65 2.49 -19.72 -21.39
N THR A 66 2.89 -19.06 -22.47
CA THR A 66 3.86 -17.95 -22.47
C THR A 66 3.17 -16.63 -22.81
N PHE A 67 3.77 -15.52 -22.39
CA PHE A 67 3.34 -14.17 -22.78
C PHE A 67 4.36 -13.64 -23.78
N ASP A 68 3.93 -13.38 -25.01
CA ASP A 68 4.75 -12.73 -26.03
C ASP A 68 4.46 -11.22 -25.99
N THR A 69 5.51 -10.41 -26.08
CA THR A 69 5.39 -8.96 -26.22
C THR A 69 5.18 -8.61 -27.68
N GLN A 70 4.08 -7.91 -27.99
CA GLN A 70 3.85 -7.25 -29.27
C GLN A 70 3.87 -5.73 -29.06
N PHE A 71 4.38 -4.98 -30.03
CA PHE A 71 4.44 -3.53 -29.98
C PHE A 71 3.58 -2.94 -31.09
N ASP A 72 2.52 -2.23 -30.72
CA ASP A 72 1.66 -1.50 -31.66
C ASP A 72 2.26 -0.11 -31.88
N PHE A 73 2.82 0.11 -33.06
CA PHE A 73 3.48 1.38 -33.40
C PHE A 73 2.49 2.52 -33.58
N LYS A 74 2.84 3.72 -33.10
CA LYS A 74 2.08 4.95 -33.39
C LYS A 74 2.93 6.02 -34.06
N ASP A 75 4.04 6.42 -33.43
CA ASP A 75 4.83 7.57 -33.86
C ASP A 75 6.33 7.37 -33.65
N PHE A 76 7.12 8.01 -34.49
CA PHE A 76 8.58 7.92 -34.50
C PHE A 76 9.20 9.27 -34.82
N SER A 77 10.14 9.72 -33.99
CA SER A 77 10.90 10.94 -34.23
C SER A 77 12.38 10.72 -33.97
N GLU A 78 13.21 11.37 -34.79
CA GLU A 78 14.67 11.35 -34.68
C GLU A 78 15.15 12.78 -34.53
N TYR A 79 16.12 12.98 -33.64
CA TYR A 79 16.73 14.28 -33.39
C TYR A 79 18.25 14.13 -33.44
N PRO A 80 18.95 14.74 -34.41
CA PRO A 80 20.39 14.81 -34.42
C PRO A 80 20.94 15.43 -33.13
N MET A 81 22.04 14.87 -32.59
CA MET A 81 22.69 15.42 -31.40
C MET A 81 23.18 16.86 -31.58
N GLU A 82 23.44 17.26 -32.83
CA GLU A 82 23.87 18.61 -33.21
C GLU A 82 22.77 19.64 -32.96
N GLU A 83 21.50 19.28 -33.16
CA GLU A 83 20.35 20.18 -32.99
C GLU A 83 19.97 20.38 -31.51
N ILE A 84 20.30 19.42 -30.63
CA ILE A 84 19.95 19.48 -29.21
C ILE A 84 21.10 20.11 -28.43
N GLU A 85 20.98 21.36 -27.99
CA GLU A 85 21.93 22.02 -27.10
C GLU A 85 22.08 21.27 -25.78
N LYS A 86 20.94 21.00 -25.11
CA LYS A 86 20.89 20.40 -23.76
C LYS A 86 19.64 19.53 -23.57
N LEU A 87 19.81 18.41 -22.86
CA LEU A 87 18.71 17.53 -22.44
C LEU A 87 18.53 17.64 -20.92
N TYR A 88 17.35 17.98 -20.43
CA TYR A 88 17.10 18.06 -18.99
C TYR A 88 15.71 17.55 -18.62
N VAL A 89 15.55 17.21 -17.34
CA VAL A 89 14.26 16.79 -16.78
C VAL A 89 13.67 17.97 -16.05
N ASP A 90 12.45 18.35 -16.43
CA ASP A 90 11.65 19.29 -15.67
C ASP A 90 10.73 18.52 -14.71
N ARG A 91 10.76 18.87 -13.42
CA ARG A 91 10.10 18.13 -12.35
C ARG A 91 8.89 18.88 -11.84
N TYR A 92 7.71 18.30 -12.04
CA TYR A 92 6.49 18.69 -11.32
C TYR A 92 6.35 17.87 -10.04
N GLN A 93 5.28 18.14 -9.29
CA GLN A 93 5.05 17.50 -8.00
C GLN A 93 4.82 15.97 -8.12
N PHE A 94 4.12 15.53 -9.17
CA PHE A 94 3.79 14.12 -9.41
C PHE A 94 4.20 13.59 -10.77
N THR A 95 4.34 14.47 -11.77
CA THR A 95 4.82 14.15 -13.11
C THR A 95 6.18 14.79 -13.37
N ALA A 96 6.85 14.37 -14.42
CA ALA A 96 8.07 15.00 -14.90
C ALA A 96 8.09 14.93 -16.43
N ARG A 97 8.77 15.89 -17.05
CA ARG A 97 8.87 16.00 -18.50
C ARG A 97 10.32 15.94 -18.92
N LEU A 98 10.59 15.24 -20.01
CA LEU A 98 11.87 15.27 -20.68
C LEU A 98 11.86 16.43 -21.68
N MET A 99 12.73 17.41 -21.47
CA MET A 99 12.86 18.61 -22.28
C MET A 99 14.18 18.57 -23.06
N ALA A 100 14.12 18.95 -24.33
CA ALA A 100 15.28 19.22 -25.17
C ALA A 100 15.30 20.71 -25.51
N LYS A 101 16.39 21.39 -25.15
CA LYS A 101 16.67 22.74 -25.62
C LYS A 101 17.41 22.62 -26.95
N MET A 102 16.81 23.11 -28.03
CA MET A 102 17.40 23.09 -29.35
C MET A 102 18.41 24.24 -29.53
N THR A 103 19.34 24.12 -30.47
CA THR A 103 20.31 25.16 -30.81
C THR A 103 19.67 26.46 -31.26
N ASP A 104 18.45 26.40 -31.79
CA ASP A 104 17.65 27.55 -32.21
C ASP A 104 17.04 28.32 -31.02
N GLY A 105 17.30 27.88 -29.78
CA GLY A 105 16.77 28.47 -28.56
C GLY A 105 15.34 28.03 -28.22
N THR A 106 14.72 27.19 -29.03
CA THR A 106 13.39 26.62 -28.75
C THR A 106 13.49 25.45 -27.77
N GLU A 107 12.55 25.37 -26.83
CA GLU A 107 12.44 24.24 -25.91
C GLU A 107 11.33 23.30 -26.40
N LYS A 108 11.69 22.04 -26.63
CA LYS A 108 10.75 21.00 -27.09
C LYS A 108 10.54 19.95 -26.01
N GLN A 109 9.28 19.69 -25.69
CA GLN A 109 8.90 18.58 -24.83
C GLN A 109 8.95 17.28 -25.63
N LEU A 110 9.81 16.35 -25.20
CA LEU A 110 9.99 15.06 -25.87
C LEU A 110 9.04 13.99 -25.33
N ALA A 111 8.89 13.91 -24.01
CA ALA A 111 8.02 12.93 -23.37
C ALA A 111 7.61 13.37 -21.96
N MET A 112 6.52 12.81 -21.45
CA MET A 112 6.08 12.99 -20.06
C MET A 112 6.07 11.63 -19.34
N PHE A 113 6.38 11.62 -18.05
CA PHE A 113 6.44 10.40 -17.27
C PHE A 113 6.10 10.65 -15.80
N SER A 114 5.77 9.56 -15.09
CA SER A 114 5.49 9.62 -13.66
C SER A 114 6.73 10.09 -12.88
N GLY A 115 6.61 11.04 -11.96
CA GLY A 115 7.72 11.66 -11.24
C GLY A 115 8.62 10.67 -10.47
N GLY A 116 8.10 9.47 -10.16
CA GLY A 116 8.89 8.36 -9.61
C GLY A 116 10.02 7.85 -10.52
N PHE A 117 9.99 8.16 -11.81
CA PHE A 117 11.06 7.83 -12.77
C PHE A 117 12.06 8.97 -13.00
N SER A 118 11.91 10.13 -12.35
CA SER A 118 12.77 11.31 -12.54
C SER A 118 14.26 11.04 -12.33
N GLU A 119 14.64 10.25 -11.32
CA GLU A 119 16.04 9.85 -11.09
C GLU A 119 16.64 9.13 -12.30
N LYS A 120 15.86 8.21 -12.90
CA LYS A 120 16.28 7.43 -14.06
C LYS A 120 16.49 8.30 -15.29
N PHE A 121 15.56 9.21 -15.55
CA PHE A 121 15.65 10.16 -16.67
C PHE A 121 16.77 11.17 -16.47
N GLU A 122 17.05 11.64 -15.26
CA GLU A 122 18.19 12.51 -14.99
C GLU A 122 19.52 11.81 -15.20
N GLN A 123 19.62 10.55 -14.77
CA GLN A 123 20.81 9.75 -15.06
C GLN A 123 20.99 9.58 -16.57
N PHE A 124 19.91 9.30 -17.32
CA PHE A 124 19.91 9.24 -18.77
C PHE A 124 20.38 10.55 -19.43
N CYS A 125 19.85 11.71 -19.01
CA CYS A 125 20.28 13.03 -19.48
C CYS A 125 21.78 13.26 -19.23
N ARG A 126 22.28 12.92 -18.03
CA ARG A 126 23.72 13.05 -17.73
C ARG A 126 24.59 12.23 -18.67
N ARG A 127 24.20 10.98 -18.98
CA ARG A 127 24.97 10.11 -19.91
C ARG A 127 24.95 10.69 -21.32
N TYR A 128 23.80 11.19 -21.76
CA TYR A 128 23.67 11.86 -23.05
C TYR A 128 24.61 13.08 -23.14
N GLU A 129 24.63 13.94 -22.12
CA GLU A 129 25.52 15.11 -22.08
C GLU A 129 27.01 14.72 -22.02
N THR A 130 27.39 13.70 -21.25
CA THR A 130 28.77 13.19 -21.18
C THR A 130 29.25 12.65 -22.52
N ILE A 131 28.39 11.90 -23.23
CA ILE A 131 28.70 11.35 -24.55
C ILE A 131 28.80 12.45 -25.60
N LYS A 132 27.91 13.45 -25.54
CA LYS A 132 27.99 14.62 -26.42
C LYS A 132 29.31 15.40 -26.24
N LYS A 133 29.86 15.42 -25.02
CA LYS A 133 31.18 16.01 -24.74
C LYS A 133 32.37 15.14 -25.17
N GLY A 134 32.12 13.90 -25.61
CA GLY A 134 33.16 12.93 -25.99
C GLY A 134 33.80 12.21 -24.79
N GLU A 135 33.22 12.31 -23.59
CA GLU A 135 33.70 11.64 -22.39
C GLU A 135 33.02 10.25 -22.24
N THR A 136 33.72 9.29 -21.62
CA THR A 136 33.12 7.99 -21.28
C THR A 136 32.33 8.10 -19.97
N PRO A 137 31.04 7.73 -19.94
CA PRO A 137 30.25 7.80 -18.71
C PRO A 137 30.73 6.81 -17.64
N ASP A 138 30.76 7.25 -16.38
CA ASP A 138 30.94 6.35 -15.24
C ASP A 138 29.64 5.59 -14.94
N ASP A 139 29.63 4.31 -15.27
CA ASP A 139 28.50 3.40 -15.05
C ASP A 139 28.63 2.58 -13.76
N SER A 140 29.67 2.79 -12.94
CA SER A 140 29.91 2.02 -11.71
C SER A 140 28.72 2.07 -10.73
N ALA A 141 28.00 3.20 -10.68
CA ALA A 141 26.83 3.38 -9.82
C ALA A 141 25.57 2.65 -10.32
N LEU A 142 25.56 2.14 -11.55
CA LEU A 142 24.42 1.43 -12.15
C LEU A 142 24.49 -0.10 -11.96
N ASP A 143 25.69 -0.65 -11.71
CA ASP A 143 25.89 -2.10 -11.50
C ASP A 143 25.30 -2.60 -10.16
N ASP A 144 25.16 -1.73 -9.16
CA ASP A 144 24.83 -2.11 -7.77
C ASP A 144 23.35 -2.40 -7.49
N LYS A 145 22.43 -2.16 -8.43
CA LYS A 145 20.98 -2.39 -8.21
C LYS A 145 20.54 -3.71 -8.86
N THR A 146 20.74 -4.84 -8.18
CA THR A 146 20.13 -6.12 -8.60
C THR A 146 18.60 -5.97 -8.59
N LEU A 147 17.99 -5.84 -9.77
CA LEU A 147 16.53 -5.72 -9.94
C LEU A 147 15.77 -6.97 -9.49
N TYR A 148 16.46 -8.10 -9.31
CA TYR A 148 15.90 -9.39 -8.93
C TYR A 148 16.42 -9.85 -7.58
N CYS A 149 15.56 -10.47 -6.79
CA CYS A 149 15.96 -11.05 -5.51
C CYS A 149 16.81 -12.31 -5.73
N PRO A 150 17.99 -12.45 -5.09
CA PRO A 150 18.85 -13.62 -5.26
C PRO A 150 18.23 -14.92 -4.71
N LYS A 151 17.25 -14.83 -3.79
CA LYS A 151 16.60 -16.01 -3.19
C LYS A 151 15.42 -16.54 -4.00
N CYS A 152 14.59 -15.65 -4.55
CA CYS A 152 13.34 -16.04 -5.20
C CYS A 152 13.25 -15.67 -6.69
N ASN A 153 14.30 -15.02 -7.22
CA ASN A 153 14.40 -14.55 -8.59
C ASN A 153 13.21 -13.70 -9.08
N ARG A 154 12.47 -13.07 -8.16
CA ARG A 154 11.39 -12.13 -8.49
C ARG A 154 11.94 -10.72 -8.56
N LYS A 155 11.39 -9.92 -9.47
CA LYS A 155 11.68 -8.49 -9.58
C LYS A 155 11.27 -7.76 -8.30
N TYR A 156 12.14 -6.89 -7.77
CA TYR A 156 11.79 -6.04 -6.64
C TYR A 156 10.69 -5.04 -7.05
N PRO A 157 9.64 -4.85 -6.22
CA PRO A 157 8.62 -3.83 -6.48
C PRO A 157 9.19 -2.41 -6.47
N ASP A 158 10.20 -2.16 -5.63
CA ASP A 158 10.98 -0.92 -5.58
C ASP A 158 12.46 -1.31 -5.61
N PRO A 159 13.24 -0.91 -6.64
CA PRO A 159 14.66 -1.22 -6.77
C PRO A 159 15.51 -0.74 -5.58
N ASN A 160 15.04 0.27 -4.86
CA ASN A 160 15.77 0.87 -3.74
C ASN A 160 15.51 0.14 -2.39
N ARG A 161 14.81 -0.99 -2.39
CA ARG A 161 14.51 -1.74 -1.16
C ARG A 161 15.60 -2.79 -0.89
N ALA A 162 16.25 -2.69 0.27
CA ALA A 162 17.29 -3.63 0.70
C ALA A 162 16.82 -5.07 1.00
N PHE A 163 15.52 -5.29 1.21
CA PHE A 163 14.96 -6.60 1.58
C PHE A 163 13.81 -7.02 0.67
N CYS A 164 13.74 -8.31 0.32
CA CYS A 164 12.66 -8.84 -0.51
C CYS A 164 11.39 -9.10 0.33
N PRO A 165 10.26 -8.39 0.09
CA PRO A 165 9.03 -8.57 0.86
C PRO A 165 8.42 -9.97 0.72
N TYR A 166 8.70 -10.66 -0.39
CA TYR A 166 8.22 -12.02 -0.64
C TYR A 166 9.02 -13.08 0.11
N CYS A 167 10.30 -12.81 0.39
CA CYS A 167 11.17 -13.75 1.12
C CYS A 167 11.12 -13.53 2.63
N THR A 168 10.67 -12.36 3.10
CA THR A 168 10.55 -12.09 4.54
C THR A 168 9.37 -12.88 5.13
N LYS A 169 9.62 -13.65 6.19
CA LYS A 169 8.56 -14.37 6.89
C LYS A 169 7.64 -13.37 7.61
N ARG A 170 6.34 -13.41 7.30
CA ARG A 170 5.32 -12.54 7.92
C ARG A 170 5.29 -12.65 9.45
N THR A 171 5.48 -13.86 9.97
CA THR A 171 5.54 -14.13 11.42
C THR A 171 6.70 -13.42 12.10
N TRP A 172 7.86 -13.32 11.44
CA TRP A 172 9.02 -12.62 11.98
C TRP A 172 8.77 -11.10 12.04
N VAL A 173 8.17 -10.53 11.00
CA VAL A 173 7.79 -9.10 10.97
C VAL A 173 6.80 -8.80 12.09
N PHE A 174 5.77 -9.63 12.22
CA PHE A 174 4.79 -9.49 13.30
C PHE A 174 5.43 -9.59 14.68
N LYS A 175 6.29 -10.58 14.92
CA LYS A 175 7.01 -10.74 16.20
C LYS A 175 7.93 -9.55 16.50
N ARG A 176 8.62 -9.01 15.50
CA ARG A 176 9.49 -7.83 15.64
C ARG A 176 8.67 -6.60 16.01
N LEU A 177 7.57 -6.34 15.30
CA LEU A 177 6.67 -5.22 15.58
C LEU A 177 6.06 -5.35 16.97
N LEU A 178 5.59 -6.53 17.35
CA LEU A 178 5.04 -6.80 18.68
C LEU A 178 6.09 -6.61 19.79
N GLY A 179 7.37 -6.85 19.49
CA GLY A 179 8.50 -6.55 20.37
C GLY A 179 8.65 -5.06 20.69
N MET A 180 8.27 -4.16 19.77
CA MET A 180 8.34 -2.70 19.99
C MET A 180 7.31 -2.20 21.00
N PHE A 181 6.18 -2.91 21.16
CA PHE A 181 5.17 -2.62 22.18
C PHE A 181 5.48 -3.30 23.53
N GLY A 182 6.72 -3.78 23.70
CA GLY A 182 7.13 -4.58 24.85
C GLY A 182 6.91 -3.90 26.21
N ASP A 183 7.08 -2.57 26.26
CA ASP A 183 6.92 -1.80 27.51
C ASP A 183 5.45 -1.69 27.95
N TYR A 184 4.52 -1.84 27.01
CA TYR A 184 3.08 -1.67 27.22
C TYR A 184 2.35 -3.00 27.52
N LYS A 185 3.07 -4.13 27.62
CA LYS A 185 2.50 -5.48 27.84
C LYS A 185 1.60 -5.57 29.07
N LYS A 186 1.99 -4.94 30.19
CA LYS A 186 1.18 -4.94 31.43
C LYS A 186 -0.15 -4.23 31.22
N GLN A 187 -0.12 -3.09 30.54
CA GLN A 187 -1.31 -2.29 30.30
C GLN A 187 -2.25 -2.98 29.31
N ILE A 188 -1.70 -3.60 28.25
CA ILE A 188 -2.47 -4.44 27.32
C ILE A 188 -3.12 -5.62 28.05
N ALA A 189 -2.41 -6.28 28.97
CA ALA A 189 -2.98 -7.36 29.77
C ALA A 189 -4.13 -6.89 30.67
N VAL A 190 -4.01 -5.70 31.30
CA VAL A 190 -5.10 -5.08 32.08
C VAL A 190 -6.30 -4.76 31.18
N ILE A 191 -6.08 -4.16 30.01
CA ILE A 191 -7.16 -3.88 29.05
C ILE A 191 -7.88 -5.18 28.65
N LEU A 192 -7.13 -6.22 28.30
CA LEU A 192 -7.69 -7.51 27.89
C LEU A 192 -8.49 -8.17 29.02
N ALA A 193 -8.01 -8.08 30.26
CA ALA A 193 -8.75 -8.55 31.43
C ALA A 193 -10.05 -7.77 31.65
N LEU A 194 -10.00 -6.42 31.56
CA LEU A 194 -11.20 -5.58 31.71
C LEU A 194 -12.22 -5.81 30.60
N ILE A 195 -11.75 -6.05 29.38
CA ILE A 195 -12.59 -6.46 28.25
C ILE A 195 -13.27 -7.79 28.58
N ALA A 196 -12.53 -8.81 29.01
CA ALA A 196 -13.10 -10.11 29.32
C ALA A 196 -14.19 -10.01 30.42
N VAL A 197 -13.93 -9.22 31.46
CA VAL A 197 -14.90 -8.96 32.54
C VAL A 197 -16.12 -8.20 32.03
N SER A 198 -15.92 -7.12 31.25
CA SER A 198 -17.01 -6.34 30.65
C SER A 198 -17.91 -7.21 29.78
N VAL A 199 -17.31 -8.09 28.96
CA VAL A 199 -18.02 -9.03 28.10
C VAL A 199 -18.79 -10.05 28.92
N ALA A 200 -18.18 -10.66 29.93
CA ALA A 200 -18.85 -11.62 30.80
C ALA A 200 -20.08 -10.99 31.49
N LEU A 201 -19.92 -9.80 32.08
CA LEU A 201 -21.02 -9.07 32.73
C LEU A 201 -22.11 -8.66 31.73
N GLY A 202 -21.72 -8.25 30.52
CA GLY A 202 -22.65 -7.86 29.47
C GLY A 202 -23.46 -9.04 28.93
N LEU A 203 -22.91 -10.25 28.97
CA LEU A 203 -23.58 -11.50 28.56
C LEU A 203 -24.47 -12.09 29.67
N ILE A 204 -24.10 -11.88 30.94
CA ILE A 204 -24.88 -12.29 32.12
C ILE A 204 -26.25 -11.58 32.12
N ALA A 205 -26.29 -10.28 31.82
CA ALA A 205 -27.52 -9.48 31.85
C ALA A 205 -28.67 -10.07 31.00
N PRO A 206 -28.51 -10.39 29.70
CA PRO A 206 -29.55 -11.02 28.90
C PRO A 206 -29.79 -12.49 29.28
N TYR A 207 -28.77 -13.27 29.66
CA TYR A 207 -28.98 -14.68 30.03
C TYR A 207 -29.85 -14.84 31.28
N PHE A 208 -29.48 -14.16 32.37
CA PHE A 208 -30.28 -14.18 33.60
C PHE A 208 -31.59 -13.44 33.40
N GLY A 209 -31.57 -12.32 32.67
CA GLY A 209 -32.76 -11.51 32.42
C GLY A 209 -33.83 -12.22 31.60
N THR A 210 -33.48 -13.07 30.62
CA THR A 210 -34.50 -13.78 29.84
C THR A 210 -34.97 -15.05 30.54
N LYS A 211 -34.06 -15.83 31.15
CA LYS A 211 -34.43 -17.08 31.82
C LYS A 211 -35.13 -16.86 33.16
N MET A 212 -34.53 -16.07 34.05
CA MET A 212 -35.09 -15.81 35.39
C MET A 212 -36.37 -14.99 35.33
N LEU A 213 -36.45 -14.00 34.44
CA LEU A 213 -37.66 -13.16 34.34
C LEU A 213 -38.84 -13.97 33.77
N TYR A 214 -38.64 -14.71 32.68
CA TYR A 214 -39.74 -15.47 32.07
C TYR A 214 -40.07 -16.75 32.84
N ASP A 215 -39.07 -17.52 33.26
CA ASP A 215 -39.30 -18.83 33.88
C ASP A 215 -39.57 -18.74 35.39
N ASP A 216 -38.93 -17.82 36.13
CA ASP A 216 -39.06 -17.75 37.60
C ASP A 216 -39.96 -16.61 38.11
N VAL A 217 -40.21 -15.56 37.32
CA VAL A 217 -41.01 -14.39 37.75
C VAL A 217 -42.38 -14.33 37.08
N LEU A 218 -42.48 -14.63 35.78
CA LEU A 218 -43.76 -14.59 35.04
C LEU A 218 -44.56 -15.90 35.10
N SER A 219 -43.93 -17.06 35.35
CA SER A 219 -44.67 -18.33 35.42
C SER A 219 -45.42 -18.47 36.76
N GLU A 220 -46.70 -18.86 36.72
CA GLU A 220 -47.53 -19.15 37.91
C GLU A 220 -46.97 -20.37 38.65
N GLY A 221 -46.01 -20.13 39.56
CA GLY A 221 -45.29 -21.17 40.33
C GLY A 221 -43.78 -20.94 40.51
N GLY A 222 -43.20 -19.92 39.89
CA GLY A 222 -41.79 -19.56 40.05
C GLY A 222 -41.43 -19.03 41.45
N SER A 223 -40.20 -19.27 41.93
CA SER A 223 -39.80 -18.97 43.31
C SER A 223 -39.75 -17.47 43.65
N LEU A 224 -39.87 -16.59 42.64
CA LEU A 224 -39.77 -15.13 42.75
C LEU A 224 -40.97 -14.43 42.09
N HIS A 225 -42.12 -15.09 42.07
CA HIS A 225 -43.35 -14.58 41.48
C HIS A 225 -43.68 -13.18 42.03
N GLY A 226 -43.81 -12.19 41.14
CA GLY A 226 -44.10 -10.79 41.49
C GLY A 226 -42.90 -9.90 41.85
N GLN A 227 -41.68 -10.43 41.99
CA GLN A 227 -40.47 -9.63 42.29
C GLN A 227 -39.78 -9.06 41.03
N ILE A 228 -40.59 -8.56 40.08
CA ILE A 228 -40.12 -8.01 38.79
C ILE A 228 -39.12 -6.87 39.01
N LEU A 229 -39.37 -6.00 39.98
CA LEU A 229 -38.50 -4.85 40.29
C LEU A 229 -37.08 -5.28 40.69
N PHE A 230 -36.95 -6.37 41.47
CA PHE A 230 -35.65 -6.87 41.92
C PHE A 230 -34.81 -7.39 40.75
N VAL A 231 -35.42 -8.20 39.86
CA VAL A 231 -34.73 -8.74 38.68
C VAL A 231 -34.30 -7.64 37.72
N ILE A 232 -35.16 -6.64 37.47
CA ILE A 232 -34.82 -5.48 36.64
C ILE A 232 -33.65 -4.69 37.25
N LEU A 233 -33.65 -4.48 38.57
CA LEU A 233 -32.58 -3.73 39.26
C LEU A 233 -31.25 -4.48 39.18
N VAL A 234 -31.26 -5.81 39.35
CA VAL A 234 -30.08 -6.65 39.18
C VAL A 234 -29.55 -6.59 37.74
N MET A 235 -30.42 -6.70 36.73
CA MET A 235 -30.02 -6.56 35.32
C MET A 235 -29.42 -5.18 35.02
N ALA A 236 -30.06 -4.12 35.53
CA ALA A 236 -29.57 -2.75 35.39
C ALA A 236 -28.19 -2.60 36.04
N ALA A 237 -27.98 -3.16 37.25
CA ALA A 237 -26.70 -3.14 37.94
C ALA A 237 -25.59 -3.85 37.13
N PHE A 238 -25.86 -5.04 36.58
CA PHE A 238 -24.90 -5.76 35.75
C PHE A 238 -24.57 -5.02 34.44
N SER A 239 -25.56 -4.43 33.79
CA SER A 239 -25.37 -3.62 32.57
C SER A 239 -24.56 -2.36 32.87
N LEU A 240 -24.84 -1.69 33.99
CA LEU A 240 -24.11 -0.50 34.42
C LEU A 240 -22.67 -0.83 34.78
N LEU A 241 -22.42 -1.95 35.46
CA LEU A 241 -21.07 -2.46 35.73
C LEU A 241 -20.31 -2.78 34.43
N SER A 242 -20.94 -3.50 33.50
CA SER A 242 -20.33 -3.83 32.21
C SER A 242 -19.93 -2.57 31.44
N THR A 243 -20.80 -1.56 31.43
CA THR A 243 -20.54 -0.24 30.82
C THR A 243 -19.42 0.51 31.55
N GLY A 244 -19.40 0.46 32.88
CA GLY A 244 -18.34 1.03 33.70
C GLY A 244 -16.96 0.43 33.38
N PHE A 245 -16.86 -0.90 33.32
CA PHE A 245 -15.63 -1.58 32.89
C PHE A 245 -15.26 -1.22 31.45
N SER A 246 -16.26 -1.09 30.57
CA SER A 246 -16.02 -0.68 29.19
C SER A 246 -15.42 0.72 29.09
N MET A 247 -15.92 1.64 29.90
CA MET A 247 -15.43 3.00 29.98
C MET A 247 -14.02 3.05 30.58
N ILE A 248 -13.75 2.27 31.64
CA ILE A 248 -12.43 2.22 32.26
C ILE A 248 -11.37 1.77 31.26
N TYR A 249 -11.58 0.66 30.54
CA TYR A 249 -10.59 0.23 29.55
C TYR A 249 -10.48 1.23 28.38
N GLY A 250 -11.57 1.91 28.01
CA GLY A 250 -11.57 2.99 27.00
C GLY A 250 -10.79 4.23 27.44
N VAL A 251 -10.79 4.57 28.72
CA VAL A 251 -9.94 5.65 29.26
C VAL A 251 -8.48 5.22 29.27
N ILE A 252 -8.20 3.97 29.67
CA ILE A 252 -6.85 3.42 29.69
C ILE A 252 -6.25 3.43 28.27
N ILE A 253 -7.00 2.96 27.26
CA ILE A 253 -6.53 2.95 25.88
C ILE A 253 -6.23 4.37 25.39
N SER A 254 -7.13 5.32 25.67
CA SER A 254 -6.99 6.73 25.26
C SER A 254 -5.78 7.43 25.89
N ARG A 255 -5.36 7.01 27.10
CA ARG A 255 -4.14 7.53 27.75
C ARG A 255 -2.85 6.92 27.20
N ILE A 256 -2.89 5.66 26.81
CA ILE A 256 -1.71 4.91 26.34
C ILE A 256 -1.40 5.25 24.90
N THR A 257 -2.44 5.43 24.09
CA THR A 257 -2.37 5.72 22.66
C THR A 257 -1.34 6.81 22.31
N PRO A 258 -1.40 8.03 22.88
CA PRO A 258 -0.45 9.08 22.55
C PRO A 258 0.99 8.74 22.97
N GLN A 259 1.17 8.02 24.08
CA GLN A 259 2.49 7.65 24.59
C GLN A 259 3.20 6.67 23.65
N VAL A 260 2.45 5.67 23.18
CA VAL A 260 2.94 4.66 22.24
C VAL A 260 3.30 5.31 20.90
N ILE A 261 2.43 6.17 20.37
CA ILE A 261 2.68 6.90 19.12
C ILE A 261 3.91 7.79 19.26
N HIS A 262 4.02 8.54 20.36
CA HIS A 262 5.15 9.41 20.60
C HIS A 262 6.47 8.62 20.61
N LYS A 263 6.52 7.52 21.36
CA LYS A 263 7.71 6.66 21.42
C LYS A 263 8.07 6.11 20.03
N LEU A 264 7.09 5.58 19.30
CA LEU A 264 7.29 5.03 17.97
C LEU A 264 7.85 6.07 17.00
N ARG A 265 7.30 7.29 17.02
CA ARG A 265 7.76 8.40 16.17
C ARG A 265 9.18 8.82 16.53
N THR A 266 9.49 8.93 17.82
CA THR A 266 10.83 9.27 18.30
C THR A 266 11.87 8.22 17.89
N ASP A 267 11.54 6.92 18.01
CA ASP A 267 12.44 5.84 17.61
C ASP A 267 12.69 5.81 16.08
N ILE A 268 11.64 6.03 15.28
CA ILE A 268 11.76 6.13 13.82
C ILE A 268 12.61 7.35 13.45
N PHE A 269 12.35 8.51 14.06
CA PHE A 269 13.09 9.73 13.78
C PHE A 269 14.57 9.61 14.17
N ALA A 270 14.86 9.08 15.35
CA ALA A 270 16.24 8.81 15.80
C ALA A 270 16.97 7.82 14.89
N SER A 271 16.26 6.82 14.35
CA SER A 271 16.82 5.88 13.37
C SER A 271 17.10 6.56 12.03
N MET A 272 16.25 7.49 11.60
CA MET A 272 16.45 8.25 10.36
C MET A 272 17.65 9.17 10.45
N GLN A 273 17.90 9.81 11.60
CA GLN A 273 19.06 10.70 11.80
C GLN A 273 20.42 9.97 11.65
N ARG A 274 20.45 8.64 11.73
CA ARG A 274 21.67 7.83 11.57
C ARG A 274 21.95 7.40 10.12
N LEU A 275 21.07 7.76 9.18
CA LEU A 275 21.22 7.41 7.75
C LEU A 275 22.19 8.36 7.05
N SER A 276 22.87 7.87 6.01
CA SER A 276 23.84 8.65 5.24
C SER A 276 23.16 9.73 4.38
N LEU A 277 23.91 10.79 4.04
CA LEU A 277 23.40 11.86 3.17
C LEU A 277 22.96 11.34 1.79
N SER A 278 23.65 10.33 1.26
CA SER A 278 23.29 9.66 -0.01
C SER A 278 21.90 9.02 0.02
N PHE A 279 21.43 8.55 1.18
CA PHE A 279 20.08 8.04 1.32
C PHE A 279 19.04 9.15 1.14
N PHE A 280 19.30 10.33 1.70
CA PHE A 280 18.40 11.49 1.64
C PHE A 280 18.39 12.15 0.25
N THR A 281 19.52 12.16 -0.47
CA THR A 281 19.53 12.68 -1.85
C THR A 281 18.70 11.84 -2.82
N THR A 282 18.45 10.56 -2.49
CA THR A 282 17.68 9.62 -3.33
C THR A 282 16.18 9.61 -2.99
N LYS A 283 15.74 10.22 -1.88
CA LYS A 283 14.36 10.09 -1.37
C LYS A 283 13.72 11.45 -1.11
N GLN A 284 12.50 11.65 -1.58
CA GLN A 284 11.73 12.87 -1.31
C GLN A 284 11.46 13.02 0.20
N THR A 285 11.72 14.21 0.75
CA THR A 285 11.47 14.55 2.17
C THR A 285 10.03 14.26 2.59
N GLY A 286 9.05 14.52 1.71
CA GLY A 286 7.64 14.22 1.98
C GLY A 286 7.35 12.73 2.15
N SER A 287 8.00 11.86 1.36
CA SER A 287 7.88 10.40 1.53
C SER A 287 8.48 9.93 2.85
N LEU A 288 9.59 10.54 3.27
CA LEU A 288 10.24 10.24 4.53
C LEU A 288 9.38 10.69 5.73
N MET A 289 8.82 11.90 5.69
CA MET A 289 7.90 12.38 6.72
C MET A 289 6.62 11.54 6.78
N GLY A 290 6.12 11.08 5.63
CA GLY A 290 4.99 10.14 5.57
C GLY A 290 5.25 8.84 6.34
N ARG A 291 6.49 8.35 6.38
CA ARG A 291 6.85 7.16 7.19
C ARG A 291 6.82 7.46 8.68
N VAL A 292 7.25 8.65 9.08
CA VAL A 292 7.24 9.08 10.47
C VAL A 292 5.81 9.31 10.94
N ASP A 293 4.95 9.91 10.13
CA ASP A 293 3.61 10.30 10.56
C ASP A 293 2.56 9.21 10.27
N ARG A 294 2.39 8.84 8.99
CA ARG A 294 1.34 7.92 8.52
C ARG A 294 1.69 6.46 8.82
N ASP A 295 2.87 5.98 8.43
CA ASP A 295 3.20 4.57 8.64
C ASP A 295 3.32 4.24 10.14
N SER A 296 3.81 5.17 10.96
CA SER A 296 3.82 4.99 12.42
C SER A 296 2.40 4.93 12.99
N PHE A 297 1.49 5.77 12.50
CA PHE A 297 0.09 5.77 12.91
C PHE A 297 -0.62 4.48 12.50
N ASP A 298 -0.38 3.97 11.29
CA ASP A 298 -0.97 2.71 10.82
C ASP A 298 -0.48 1.51 11.64
N VAL A 299 0.83 1.45 11.95
CA VAL A 299 1.39 0.42 12.84
C VAL A 299 0.78 0.51 14.23
N TYR A 300 0.65 1.72 14.77
CA TYR A 300 -0.03 1.96 16.04
C TYR A 300 -1.49 1.46 15.99
N GLY A 301 -2.28 1.88 15.00
CA GLY A 301 -3.70 1.57 14.90
C GLY A 301 -3.93 0.07 14.81
N PHE A 302 -3.04 -0.65 14.14
CA PHE A 302 -3.11 -2.10 14.10
C PHE A 302 -2.91 -2.76 15.48
N PHE A 303 -1.89 -2.38 16.25
CA PHE A 303 -1.56 -3.06 17.51
C PHE A 303 -2.35 -2.57 18.72
N VAL A 304 -2.73 -1.30 18.78
CA VAL A 304 -3.41 -0.72 19.95
C VAL A 304 -4.92 -0.72 19.77
N ASP A 305 -5.44 -0.57 18.56
CA ASP A 305 -6.88 -0.52 18.31
C ASP A 305 -7.41 -1.84 17.73
N ILE A 306 -6.91 -2.25 16.56
CA ILE A 306 -7.46 -3.40 15.82
C ILE A 306 -7.24 -4.71 16.57
N VAL A 307 -6.03 -5.00 17.05
CA VAL A 307 -5.72 -6.29 17.72
C VAL A 307 -6.53 -6.48 19.01
N PRO A 308 -6.56 -5.53 19.97
CA PRO A 308 -7.38 -5.68 21.18
C PRO A 308 -8.87 -5.77 20.89
N GLN A 309 -9.38 -4.96 19.96
CA GLN A 309 -10.79 -5.01 19.56
C GLN A 309 -11.15 -6.33 18.89
N PHE A 310 -10.25 -6.88 18.08
CA PHE A 310 -10.41 -8.20 17.49
C PHE A 310 -10.49 -9.29 18.56
N ILE A 311 -9.59 -9.28 19.54
CA ILE A 311 -9.63 -10.24 20.67
C ILE A 311 -10.92 -10.06 21.47
N ALA A 312 -11.34 -8.83 21.77
CA ALA A 312 -12.57 -8.52 22.46
C ALA A 312 -13.79 -9.10 21.74
N ASN A 313 -13.88 -8.89 20.43
CA ASN A 313 -14.98 -9.40 19.62
C ASN A 313 -14.94 -10.92 19.49
N MET A 314 -13.76 -11.55 19.44
CA MET A 314 -13.65 -13.01 19.48
C MET A 314 -14.16 -13.57 20.82
N ILE A 315 -13.83 -12.96 21.95
CA ILE A 315 -14.34 -13.37 23.27
C ILE A 315 -15.86 -13.18 23.34
N LYS A 316 -16.39 -12.05 22.84
CA LYS A 316 -17.84 -11.79 22.76
C LYS A 316 -18.57 -12.84 21.94
N ILE A 317 -18.09 -13.11 20.73
CA ILE A 317 -18.68 -14.09 19.83
C ILE A 317 -18.62 -15.48 20.46
N ALA A 318 -17.48 -15.89 21.01
CA ALA A 318 -17.34 -17.18 21.68
C ALA A 318 -18.30 -17.32 22.86
N GLY A 319 -18.40 -16.31 23.72
CA GLY A 319 -19.32 -16.30 24.85
C GLY A 319 -20.79 -16.37 24.43
N LEU A 320 -21.17 -15.60 23.40
CA LEU A 320 -22.53 -15.60 22.86
C LEU A 320 -22.88 -16.95 22.22
N VAL A 321 -21.98 -17.55 21.44
CA VAL A 321 -22.15 -18.89 20.85
C VAL A 321 -22.40 -19.94 21.93
N VAL A 322 -21.59 -19.95 22.99
CA VAL A 322 -21.76 -20.89 24.12
C VAL A 322 -23.11 -20.71 24.79
N LEU A 323 -23.52 -19.47 25.07
CA LEU A 323 -24.81 -19.18 25.69
C LEU A 323 -25.99 -19.60 24.83
N MET A 324 -25.94 -19.32 23.52
CA MET A 324 -27.00 -19.71 22.60
C MET A 324 -27.16 -21.24 22.55
N LEU A 325 -26.04 -21.97 22.43
CA LEU A 325 -26.05 -23.43 22.43
C LEU A 325 -26.57 -24.03 23.74
N MET A 326 -26.32 -23.38 24.88
CA MET A 326 -26.87 -23.79 26.18
C MET A 326 -28.38 -23.57 26.29
N VAL A 327 -28.91 -22.48 25.73
CA VAL A 327 -30.35 -22.17 25.78
C VAL A 327 -31.15 -23.10 24.87
N ASN A 328 -30.81 -23.15 23.58
CA ASN A 328 -31.43 -24.09 22.65
C ASN A 328 -30.52 -24.36 21.45
N PRO A 329 -30.02 -25.60 21.29
CA PRO A 329 -29.10 -25.94 20.21
C PRO A 329 -29.75 -25.91 18.82
N ILE A 330 -31.05 -26.18 18.70
CA ILE A 330 -31.77 -26.24 17.42
C ILE A 330 -31.94 -24.84 16.84
N ILE A 331 -32.39 -23.88 17.66
CA ILE A 331 -32.56 -22.47 17.24
C ILE A 331 -31.20 -21.82 16.98
N SER A 332 -30.17 -22.18 17.75
CA SER A 332 -28.81 -21.70 17.53
C SER A 332 -28.25 -22.13 16.17
N LEU A 333 -28.50 -23.37 15.77
CA LEU A 333 -28.05 -23.90 14.48
C LEU A 333 -28.67 -23.13 13.30
N SER A 334 -29.96 -22.80 13.37
CA SER A 334 -30.63 -22.03 12.32
C SER A 334 -30.08 -20.61 12.21
N MET A 335 -29.74 -19.97 13.33
CA MET A 335 -29.07 -18.67 13.34
C MET A 335 -27.67 -18.71 12.76
N PHE A 336 -26.87 -19.74 13.06
CA PHE A 336 -25.55 -19.90 12.43
C PHE A 336 -25.64 -20.08 10.91
N LEU A 337 -26.67 -20.79 10.43
CA LEU A 337 -26.92 -20.94 9.00
C LEU A 337 -27.28 -19.60 8.34
N ALA A 338 -28.08 -18.76 9.00
CA ALA A 338 -28.38 -17.42 8.53
C ALA A 338 -27.12 -16.52 8.48
N VAL A 339 -26.29 -16.53 9.52
CA VAL A 339 -25.02 -15.77 9.55
C VAL A 339 -24.06 -16.25 8.46
N PHE A 340 -23.95 -17.57 8.27
CA PHE A 340 -23.13 -18.15 7.21
C PHE A 340 -23.60 -17.70 5.81
N PHE A 341 -24.91 -17.68 5.58
CA PHE A 341 -25.48 -17.20 4.32
C PHE A 341 -25.16 -15.72 4.07
N VAL A 342 -25.28 -14.86 5.08
CA VAL A 342 -24.91 -13.44 4.98
C VAL A 342 -23.43 -13.27 4.65
N LEU A 343 -22.54 -13.99 5.35
CA LEU A 343 -21.10 -13.95 5.09
C LEU A 343 -20.76 -14.42 3.67
N LEU A 344 -21.43 -15.46 3.17
CA LEU A 344 -21.24 -15.95 1.81
C LEU A 344 -21.66 -14.89 0.78
N CYS A 345 -22.83 -14.27 0.96
CA CYS A 345 -23.29 -13.17 0.12
C CYS A 345 -22.30 -11.99 0.13
N GLU A 346 -21.79 -11.60 1.30
CA GLU A 346 -20.82 -10.53 1.44
C GLU A 346 -19.50 -10.84 0.72
N VAL A 347 -18.97 -12.06 0.84
CA VAL A 347 -17.72 -12.46 0.16
C VAL A 347 -17.89 -12.45 -1.36
N LEU A 348 -19.03 -12.92 -1.88
CA LEU A 348 -19.34 -12.85 -3.31
C LEU A 348 -19.47 -11.41 -3.79
N TRP A 349 -20.14 -10.56 -3.00
CA TRP A 349 -20.30 -9.14 -3.29
C TRP A 349 -18.96 -8.40 -3.33
N LEU A 350 -18.10 -8.61 -2.33
CA LEU A 350 -16.76 -8.03 -2.25
C LEU A 350 -15.84 -8.49 -3.40
N ARG A 351 -16.01 -9.72 -3.91
CA ARG A 351 -15.32 -10.18 -5.13
C ARG A 351 -15.72 -9.36 -6.35
N GLY A 352 -17.02 -9.10 -6.54
CA GLY A 352 -17.51 -8.24 -7.63
C GLY A 352 -17.05 -6.79 -7.48
N GLN A 353 -17.15 -6.23 -6.28
CA GLN A 353 -16.79 -4.84 -5.99
C GLN A 353 -15.31 -4.53 -6.23
N ARG A 354 -14.39 -5.48 -6.01
CA ARG A 354 -12.94 -5.24 -6.21
C ARG A 354 -12.61 -4.68 -7.59
N ARG A 355 -13.34 -5.09 -8.64
CA ARG A 355 -13.15 -4.55 -10.00
C ARG A 355 -13.56 -3.09 -10.09
N HIS A 356 -14.69 -2.72 -9.49
CA HIS A 356 -15.20 -1.35 -9.45
C HIS A 356 -14.30 -0.43 -8.62
N TRP A 357 -13.86 -0.87 -7.43
CA TRP A 357 -12.92 -0.12 -6.60
C TRP A 357 -11.60 0.14 -7.33
N ARG A 358 -11.05 -0.85 -8.02
CA ARG A 358 -9.82 -0.67 -8.82
C ARG A 358 -10.00 0.39 -9.91
N ASN A 359 -11.09 0.33 -10.67
CA ASN A 359 -11.36 1.30 -11.73
C ASN A 359 -11.56 2.72 -11.17
N ARG A 360 -12.29 2.84 -10.05
CA ARG A 360 -12.49 4.12 -9.35
C ARG A 360 -11.18 4.69 -8.82
N ASP A 361 -10.30 3.86 -8.26
CA ASP A 361 -9.00 4.30 -7.77
C ASP A 361 -8.08 4.77 -8.91
N ILE A 362 -8.07 4.08 -10.05
CA ILE A 362 -7.29 4.51 -11.22
C ILE A 362 -7.80 5.86 -11.75
N ALA A 363 -9.11 6.00 -11.94
CA ALA A 363 -9.71 7.24 -12.40
C ALA A 363 -9.43 8.39 -11.41
N ARG A 364 -9.59 8.14 -10.10
CA ARG A 364 -9.33 9.15 -9.07
C ARG A 364 -7.87 9.60 -9.07
N ARG A 365 -6.91 8.68 -9.22
CA ARG A 365 -5.47 9.00 -9.30
C ARG A 365 -5.16 9.90 -10.48
N GLY A 366 -5.69 9.58 -11.67
CA GLY A 366 -5.49 10.39 -12.87
C GLY A 366 -6.06 11.80 -12.74
N VAL A 367 -7.28 11.94 -12.20
CA VAL A 367 -7.88 13.27 -11.94
C VAL A 367 -7.08 14.05 -10.90
N THR A 368 -6.62 13.40 -9.83
CA THR A 368 -5.82 14.09 -8.80
C THR A 368 -4.47 14.53 -9.33
N SER A 369 -3.83 13.77 -10.23
CA SER A 369 -2.55 14.18 -10.81
C SER A 369 -2.72 15.36 -11.74
N THR A 370 -3.71 15.33 -12.65
CA THR A 370 -3.95 16.45 -13.58
C THR A 370 -4.38 17.72 -12.84
N LEU A 371 -5.24 17.59 -11.83
CA LEU A 371 -5.64 18.73 -11.00
C LEU A 371 -4.44 19.33 -10.26
N SER A 372 -3.58 18.49 -9.70
CA SER A 372 -2.41 18.98 -8.97
C SER A 372 -1.36 19.62 -9.88
N ASP A 373 -1.23 19.13 -11.11
CA ASP A 373 -0.32 19.70 -12.11
C ASP A 373 -0.89 20.97 -12.76
N ALA A 374 -2.20 21.20 -12.71
CA ALA A 374 -2.84 22.43 -13.19
C ALA A 374 -2.92 23.54 -12.13
N LEU A 375 -2.87 23.17 -10.84
CA LEU A 375 -2.92 24.11 -9.71
C LEU A 375 -1.54 24.64 -9.30
N ASN A 376 -0.47 23.92 -9.64
CA ASN A 376 0.92 24.38 -9.50
C ASN A 376 1.41 24.90 -10.85
#